data_AF-A0A8S9QC41-F1
#
_entry.id   AF-A0A8S9QC41-F1
#
_cell.length_a   1.000
_cell.length_b   1.000
_cell.length_c   1.000
_cell.angle_alpha   90.00
_cell.angle_beta   90.00
_cell.angle_gamma   90.00
#
_symmetry.space_group_name_H-M   'P 1'
#
loop_
_entity.id
_entity.type
_entity.pdbx_description
1 polymer ?
#
loop_
_entity_poly.entity_id
_entity_poly.type
_entity_poly.pdbx_seq_one_letter_code
_entity_poly.pdbx_strand_id
1 'polypeptide(L)'
;MTALESEDYGSAAKFVQRFLQIDAQYKNSGSDQREQLLEYKKQLEGIAKKKLLAAIDQRDHTSILRFVRLYSPLGMEEEGLQLYVG
;
A
#
# COMPACT_ATOMS: atom_id res chain seq x y z
N MET A 1 2.15 -19.29 2.95
CA MET A 1 0.91 -18.77 2.33
C MET A 1 0.83 -17.31 2.69
N THR A 2 1.30 -16.48 1.78
CA THR A 2 1.55 -15.05 2.04
C THR A 2 0.29 -14.29 1.65
N ALA A 3 -0.15 -13.29 2.41
CA ALA A 3 -1.34 -12.49 2.09
C ALA A 3 -1.27 -11.81 0.69
N LEU A 4 -0.06 -11.69 0.13
CA LEU A 4 0.21 -11.28 -1.25
C LEU A 4 -0.34 -12.25 -2.32
N GLU A 5 -0.47 -13.55 -2.01
CA GLU A 5 -0.97 -14.58 -2.93
C GLU A 5 -2.49 -14.68 -2.99
N SER A 6 -3.22 -14.05 -2.05
CA SER A 6 -4.69 -14.12 -1.96
C SER A 6 -5.43 -12.87 -2.44
N GLU A 7 -4.75 -11.92 -3.09
CA GLU A 7 -5.33 -10.62 -3.50
C GLU A 7 -5.99 -9.85 -2.33
N ASP A 8 -5.68 -10.22 -1.09
CA ASP A 8 -6.13 -9.53 0.11
C ASP A 8 -5.15 -8.42 0.47
N TYR A 9 -5.04 -7.48 -0.47
CA TYR A 9 -4.27 -6.26 -0.31
C TYR A 9 -4.75 -5.43 0.90
N GLY A 10 -6.01 -5.62 1.33
CA GLY A 10 -6.59 -4.96 2.49
C GLY A 10 -5.93 -5.41 3.80
N SER A 11 -5.72 -6.71 3.96
CA SER A 11 -4.99 -7.25 5.12
C SER A 11 -3.52 -6.82 5.10
N ALA A 12 -2.85 -6.85 3.94
CA ALA A 12 -1.48 -6.38 3.81
C ALA A 12 -1.31 -4.89 4.18
N ALA A 13 -2.24 -4.04 3.74
CA ALA A 13 -2.24 -2.62 4.06
C ALA A 13 -2.43 -2.35 5.56
N LYS A 14 -3.27 -3.13 6.26
CA LYS A 14 -3.41 -3.04 7.73
C LYS A 14 -2.13 -3.39 8.47
N PHE A 15 -1.38 -4.39 8.00
CA PHE A 15 -0.09 -4.74 8.57
C PHE A 15 0.94 -3.63 8.41
N VAL A 16 1.03 -3.03 7.21
CA VAL A 16 1.91 -1.89 6.95
C VAL A 16 1.53 -0.68 7.80
N GLN A 17 0.24 -0.36 7.89
CA GLN A 17 -0.24 0.76 8.71
C GLN A 17 0.15 0.60 10.19
N ARG A 18 -0.06 -0.61 10.74
CA ARG A 18 0.29 -0.91 12.14
C ARG A 18 1.79 -0.84 12.37
N PHE A 19 2.59 -1.30 11.41
CA PHE A 19 4.04 -1.15 11.46
C PHE A 19 4.47 0.32 11.46
N LEU A 20 3.92 1.16 10.57
CA LEU A 20 4.26 2.59 10.52
C LEU A 20 3.93 3.32 11.84
N GLN A 21 2.82 2.96 12.49
CA GLN A 21 2.48 3.50 13.81
C GLN A 21 3.48 3.09 14.89
N ILE A 22 3.96 1.85 14.86
CA ILE A 22 4.99 1.34 15.78
C ILE A 22 6.34 2.00 15.46
N ASP A 23 6.75 2.09 14.19
CA ASP A 23 8.00 2.73 13.77
C ASP A 23 8.06 4.21 14.19
N ALA A 24 6.95 4.93 14.09
CA ALA A 24 6.84 6.30 14.57
C ALA A 24 7.08 6.42 16.09
N GLN A 25 6.68 5.41 16.86
CA GLN A 25 6.86 5.35 18.31
C GLN A 25 8.25 4.83 18.73
N TYR A 26 8.89 3.96 17.92
CA TYR A 26 10.13 3.25 18.25
C TYR A 26 11.28 3.56 17.28
N LYS A 27 11.28 4.76 16.69
CA LYS A 27 12.14 5.24 15.59
C LYS A 27 13.66 5.02 15.75
N ASN A 28 14.14 4.67 16.95
CA ASN A 28 15.54 4.49 17.33
C ASN A 28 15.98 3.01 17.50
N SER A 29 15.13 2.02 17.21
CA SER A 29 15.45 0.60 17.46
C SER A 29 16.14 -0.12 16.28
N GLY A 30 16.72 0.63 15.32
CA GLY A 30 17.41 0.18 14.10
C GLY A 30 17.68 -1.33 13.99
N SER A 31 16.72 -2.06 13.42
CA SER A 31 16.80 -3.51 13.24
C SER A 31 16.56 -3.89 11.78
N ASP A 32 17.18 -4.97 11.32
CA ASP A 32 17.03 -5.52 9.96
C ASP A 32 15.56 -5.78 9.59
N GLN A 33 14.71 -6.03 10.59
CA GLN A 33 13.26 -6.18 10.42
C GLN A 33 12.60 -4.89 9.89
N ARG A 34 13.11 -3.72 10.27
CA ARG A 34 12.64 -2.42 9.78
C ARG A 34 12.93 -2.27 8.28
N GLU A 35 14.13 -2.63 7.86
CA GLU A 35 14.52 -2.56 6.44
C GLU A 35 13.71 -3.53 5.59
N GLN A 36 13.51 -4.77 6.05
CA GLN A 36 12.63 -5.73 5.37
C GLN A 36 11.20 -5.21 5.25
N LEU A 37 10.65 -4.59 6.30
CA LEU A 37 9.30 -4.04 6.27
C LEU A 37 9.16 -2.81 5.35
N LEU A 38 10.19 -1.97 5.27
CA LEU A 38 10.25 -0.88 4.30
C LEU A 38 10.34 -1.40 2.86
N GLU A 39 11.09 -2.49 2.64
CA GLU A 39 11.15 -3.13 1.33
C GLU A 39 9.79 -3.73 0.95
N TYR A 40 9.12 -4.44 1.87
CA TYR A 40 7.76 -4.95 1.67
C TYR A 40 6.76 -3.82 1.40
N LYS A 41 6.86 -2.70 2.12
CA LYS A 41 6.06 -1.49 1.85
C LYS A 41 6.29 -1.04 0.41
N LYS A 42 7.53 -0.82 -0.02
CA LYS A 42 7.86 -0.37 -1.38
C LYS A 42 7.37 -1.32 -2.47
N GLN A 43 7.42 -2.63 -2.24
CA GLN A 43 6.86 -3.61 -3.16
C GLN A 43 5.33 -3.49 -3.25
N LEU A 44 4.64 -3.34 -2.11
CA LEU A 44 3.19 -3.20 -2.08
C LEU A 44 2.73 -1.89 -2.75
N GLU A 45 3.45 -0.79 -2.56
CA GLU A 45 3.22 0.47 -3.27
C GLU A 45 3.35 0.31 -4.78
N GLY A 46 4.40 -0.38 -5.24
CA GLY A 46 4.61 -0.67 -6.66
C GLY A 46 3.50 -1.53 -7.29
N ILE A 47 3.01 -2.54 -6.55
CA ILE A 47 1.89 -3.39 -7.00
C ILE A 47 0.59 -2.57 -7.05
N ALA A 48 0.30 -1.80 -6.00
CA ALA A 48 -0.90 -0.98 -5.92
C ALA A 48 -0.96 0.03 -7.07
N LYS A 49 0.18 0.67 -7.40
CA LYS A 49 0.28 1.60 -8.53
C LYS A 49 0.05 0.96 -9.88
N LYS A 50 0.66 -0.20 -10.14
CA LYS A 50 0.44 -0.93 -11.39
C LYS A 50 -1.03 -1.35 -11.54
N LYS A 51 -1.64 -1.84 -10.46
CA LYS A 51 -3.05 -2.27 -10.46
C LYS A 51 -4.02 -1.10 -10.61
N LEU A 52 -3.75 0.05 -9.98
CA LEU A 52 -4.55 1.26 -10.14
C LEU A 52 -4.52 1.77 -11.59
N LEU A 53 -3.33 1.85 -12.21
CA LEU A 53 -3.18 2.25 -13.61
C LEU A 53 -3.94 1.30 -14.55
N ALA A 54 -3.85 -0.01 -14.33
CA ALA A 54 -4.61 -0.99 -15.11
C ALA A 54 -6.13 -0.83 -14.93
N ALA A 55 -6.59 -0.54 -13.72
CA ALA A 55 -8.02 -0.30 -13.46
C ALA A 55 -8.52 1.00 -14.12
N ILE A 56 -7.68 2.05 -14.16
CA ILE A 56 -7.96 3.31 -14.88
C ILE A 56 -8.09 3.05 -16.38
N ASP A 57 -7.13 2.33 -16.97
CA ASP A 57 -7.15 1.97 -18.40
C ASP A 57 -8.42 1.20 -18.78
N GLN A 58 -8.85 0.29 -17.90
CA GLN A 58 -10.07 -0.51 -18.07
C GLN A 58 -11.37 0.22 -17.69
N ARG A 59 -11.28 1.45 -17.17
CA ARG A 59 -12.42 2.22 -16.61
C ARG A 59 -13.21 1.43 -15.55
N ASP A 60 -12.54 0.54 -14.82
CA ASP A 60 -13.16 -0.21 -13.72
C ASP A 60 -13.21 0.66 -12.47
N HIS A 61 -14.27 1.46 -12.37
CA HIS A 61 -14.51 2.35 -11.24
C HIS A 61 -14.55 1.64 -9.88
N THR A 62 -14.92 0.36 -9.83
CA THR A 62 -14.96 -0.41 -8.58
C THR A 62 -13.55 -0.73 -8.10
N SER A 63 -12.70 -1.22 -9.00
CA SER A 63 -11.30 -1.51 -8.70
C SER A 63 -10.51 -0.24 -8.40
N ILE A 64 -10.76 0.85 -9.13
CA ILE A 64 -10.14 2.16 -8.87
C ILE A 64 -10.39 2.61 -7.43
N LEU A 65 -11.64 2.63 -6.97
CA LEU A 65 -11.97 3.02 -5.60
C LEU A 65 -11.33 2.07 -4.56
N ARG A 66 -11.24 0.78 -4.87
CA ARG A 66 -10.59 -0.21 -3.99
C ARG A 66 -9.09 0.04 -3.86
N PHE A 67 -8.40 0.37 -4.96
CA PHE A 67 -6.97 0.68 -4.94
C PHE A 67 -6.67 2.06 -4.34
N VAL A 68 -7.47 3.09 -4.63
CA VAL A 68 -7.31 4.41 -3.98
C VAL A 68 -7.46 4.28 -2.45
N ARG A 69 -8.41 3.47 -1.96
CA ARG A 69 -8.54 3.20 -0.51
C ARG A 69 -7.34 2.46 0.09
N LEU A 70 -6.55 1.73 -0.70
CA LEU A 70 -5.32 1.09 -0.23
C LEU A 70 -4.17 2.08 -0.07
N TYR A 71 -4.22 3.25 -0.71
CA TYR A 71 -3.15 4.25 -0.63
C TYR A 71 -3.14 4.98 0.73
N SER A 72 -4.31 5.20 1.35
CA SER A 72 -4.42 5.84 2.67
C SER A 72 -3.63 5.10 3.78
N PRO A 73 -3.83 3.79 4.02
CA PRO A 73 -3.04 3.03 5.01
C PRO A 73 -1.55 2.86 4.64
N LEU A 74 -1.17 3.10 3.39
CA LEU A 74 0.24 3.10 2.94
C LEU A 74 0.92 4.48 3.10
N GLY A 75 0.16 5.52 3.46
CA GLY A 75 0.64 6.90 3.53
C GLY A 75 0.84 7.56 2.16
N MET A 76 0.15 7.07 1.12
CA MET A 76 0.25 7.54 -0.26
C MET A 76 -1.02 8.28 -0.72
N GLU A 77 -1.88 8.73 0.19
CA GLU A 77 -3.22 9.24 -0.14
C GLU A 77 -3.21 10.32 -1.23
N GLU A 78 -2.27 11.26 -1.18
CA GLU A 78 -2.13 12.32 -2.19
C GLU A 78 -1.78 11.79 -3.59
N GLU A 79 -0.88 10.81 -3.69
CA GLU A 79 -0.49 10.21 -4.98
C GLU A 79 -1.65 9.41 -5.60
N GLY A 80 -2.41 8.69 -4.77
CA GLY A 80 -3.57 7.93 -5.22
C GLY A 80 -4.71 8.82 -5.73
N LEU A 81 -4.92 9.96 -5.07
CA LEU A 81 -5.90 10.96 -5.48
C LEU A 81 -5.49 11.68 -6.77
N GLN A 82 -4.21 12.05 -6.92
CA GLN A 82 -3.72 12.66 -8.16
C GLN A 82 -3.89 11.73 -9.38
N LEU A 83 -3.64 10.43 -9.22
CA LEU A 83 -3.85 9.45 -10.28
C LEU A 83 -5.33 9.23 -10.65
N TYR A 84 -6.24 9.47 -9.71
CA TYR A 84 -7.68 9.32 -9.93
C TYR A 84 -8.32 10.55 -10.59
N VAL A 85 -7.87 11.75 -10.24
CA VAL A 85 -8.45 13.03 -10.66
C VAL A 85 -7.77 13.61 -11.91
N GLY A 86 -6.61 13.06 -12.30
CA GLY A 86 -5.82 13.47 -13.47
C GLY A 86 -6.45 13.14 -14.82
#